data_AF-A0A1G2SZ87-F1
#
_entry.id   AF-A0A1G2SZ87-F1
#
_cell.length_a   1.000
_cell.length_b   1.000
_cell.length_c   1.000
_cell.angle_alpha   90.00
_cell.angle_beta   90.00
_cell.angle_gamma   90.00
#
_symmetry.space_group_name_H-M   'P 1'
#
loop_
_entity.id
_entity.type
_entity.pdbx_description
1 polymer ?
#
loop_
_entity_poly.entity_id
_entity_poly.type
_entity_poly.pdbx_seq_one_letter_code
_entity_poly.pdbx_strand_id
1 'polypeptide(L)'
;MNNFIKNILLLVVVVILSYFTAGYFGSLYNNLVPYYGSSFFSVPKESALLFNGFIFAYLFFFILIFQLFNKRNKWIFVLLLPVIILLVIDWIHIYLPIILALIALGLAILLRKIFKIK
;
A
#
# COMPACT_ATOMS: atom_id res chain seq x y z
N MET A 1 -12.98 -2.97 -23.00
CA MET A 1 -11.83 -3.68 -22.38
C MET A 1 -12.39 -4.66 -21.36
N ASN A 2 -11.98 -5.93 -21.38
CA ASN A 2 -12.43 -6.91 -20.39
C ASN A 2 -12.06 -6.42 -18.98
N ASN A 3 -12.98 -6.52 -18.00
CA ASN A 3 -12.76 -6.08 -16.63
C ASN A 3 -11.51 -6.73 -16.00
N PHE A 4 -11.20 -7.96 -16.43
CA PHE A 4 -9.99 -8.67 -16.05
C PHE A 4 -8.71 -7.96 -16.50
N ILE A 5 -8.61 -7.61 -17.78
CA ILE A 5 -7.45 -6.91 -18.36
C ILE A 5 -7.26 -5.53 -17.69
N LYS A 6 -8.37 -4.82 -17.44
CA LYS A 6 -8.35 -3.55 -16.70
C LYS A 6 -7.73 -3.72 -15.31
N ASN A 7 -8.13 -4.75 -14.57
CA ASN A 7 -7.61 -4.99 -13.22
C ASN A 7 -6.12 -5.33 -13.21
N ILE A 8 -5.66 -6.11 -14.18
CA ILE A 8 -4.23 -6.41 -14.34
C ILE A 8 -3.45 -5.13 -14.61
N LEU A 9 -3.91 -4.29 -15.54
CA LEU A 9 -3.24 -3.03 -15.84
C LEU A 9 -3.17 -2.10 -14.62
N LEU A 10 -4.27 -1.98 -13.87
CA LEU A 10 -4.28 -1.21 -12.62
C LEU A 10 -3.31 -1.78 -11.59
N LEU A 11 -3.23 -3.10 -11.46
CA LEU A 11 -2.29 -3.76 -10.56
C LEU A 11 -0.83 -3.53 -10.98
N VAL A 12 -0.52 -3.59 -12.27
CA VAL A 12 0.82 -3.26 -12.79
C VAL A 12 1.19 -1.83 -12.43
N VAL A 13 0.28 -0.86 -12.62
CA VAL A 13 0.50 0.53 -12.22
C VAL A 13 0.77 0.64 -10.72
N VAL A 14 0.00 -0.07 -9.88
CA VAL A 14 0.21 -0.10 -8.42
C VAL A 14 1.60 -0.63 -8.10
N VAL A 15 2.01 -1.77 -8.67
CA VAL A 15 3.32 -2.39 -8.39
C VAL A 15 4.46 -1.45 -8.81
N ILE A 16 4.36 -0.83 -10.00
CA ILE A 16 5.37 0.11 -10.49
C ILE A 16 5.49 1.31 -9.56
N LEU A 17 4.38 1.96 -9.21
CA LEU A 17 4.39 3.10 -8.30
C LEU A 17 4.95 2.73 -6.92
N SER A 18 4.61 1.54 -6.44
CA SER A 18 5.07 1.04 -5.14
C SER A 18 6.57 0.80 -5.13
N TYR A 19 7.11 0.24 -6.22
CA TYR A 19 8.55 0.01 -6.36
C TYR A 19 9.33 1.33 -6.32
N PHE A 20 8.92 2.33 -7.11
CA PHE A 20 9.62 3.61 -7.16
C PHE A 20 9.50 4.46 -5.89
N THR A 21 8.46 4.23 -5.09
CA THR A 21 8.22 4.98 -3.85
C THR A 21 8.56 4.20 -2.58
N ALA A 22 9.01 2.95 -2.71
CA ALA A 22 9.30 2.08 -1.56
C ALA A 22 10.28 2.73 -0.57
N GLY A 23 11.34 3.37 -1.06
CA GLY A 23 12.32 4.06 -0.20
C GLY A 23 11.69 5.19 0.62
N TYR A 24 10.77 5.96 0.02
CA TYR A 24 10.07 7.05 0.70
C TYR A 24 9.16 6.52 1.81
N PHE A 25 8.31 5.53 1.50
CA PHE A 25 7.41 4.93 2.49
C PHE A 25 8.19 4.19 3.59
N GLY A 26 9.32 3.55 3.25
CA GLY A 26 10.20 2.89 4.21
C GLY A 26 10.87 3.88 5.17
N SER A 27 11.34 5.02 4.65
CA SER A 27 11.89 6.09 5.49
C SER A 27 10.81 6.72 6.38
N LEU A 28 9.62 6.97 5.85
CA LEU A 28 8.48 7.49 6.60
C LEU A 28 8.10 6.54 7.74
N TYR A 29 8.06 5.23 7.48
CA TYR A 29 7.85 4.21 8.50
C TYR A 29 8.92 4.28 9.58
N ASN A 30 10.20 4.31 9.22
CA ASN A 30 11.30 4.36 10.18
C ASN A 30 11.34 5.64 11.01
N ASN A 31 10.82 6.76 10.49
CA ASN A 31 10.74 8.00 11.24
C ASN A 31 9.60 7.97 12.28
N LEU A 32 8.49 7.30 11.97
CA LEU A 32 7.36 7.14 12.88
C LEU A 32 7.58 6.00 13.88
N VAL A 33 8.31 4.98 13.45
CA VAL A 33 8.64 3.76 14.18
C VAL A 33 10.14 3.51 14.01
N PRO A 34 10.99 4.10 14.86
CA PRO A 34 12.43 3.91 14.77
C PRO A 34 12.75 2.43 14.86
N TYR A 35 13.49 1.92 13.87
CA TYR A 35 13.94 0.53 13.88
C TYR A 35 14.99 0.34 14.98
N TYR A 36 14.55 -0.04 16.18
CA TYR A 36 15.43 -0.40 17.29
C TYR A 36 15.93 -1.84 17.13
N GLY A 37 16.86 -2.06 16.20
CA GLY A 37 17.90 -3.11 16.22
C GLY A 37 17.59 -4.59 16.52
N SER A 38 16.36 -5.01 16.82
CA SER A 38 16.05 -6.35 17.29
C SER A 38 15.16 -7.10 16.30
N SER A 39 15.65 -7.29 15.07
CA SER A 39 15.04 -8.26 14.16
C SER A 39 15.59 -9.66 14.42
N PHE A 40 14.68 -10.64 14.51
CA PHE A 40 15.00 -12.07 14.61
C PHE A 40 15.86 -12.59 13.44
N PHE A 41 15.84 -11.87 12.32
CA PHE A 41 16.67 -12.14 11.14
C PHE A 41 17.67 -11.00 10.95
N SER A 42 18.94 -11.33 10.73
CA SER A 42 20.04 -10.41 10.42
C SER A 42 19.93 -9.84 8.99
N VAL A 43 18.79 -9.23 8.68
CA VAL A 43 18.54 -8.53 7.42
C VAL A 43 19.17 -7.13 7.50
N PRO A 44 19.92 -6.69 6.48
CA PRO A 44 20.42 -5.32 6.42
C PRO A 44 19.28 -4.30 6.58
N LYS A 45 19.51 -3.26 7.38
CA LYS A 45 18.51 -2.21 7.66
C LYS A 45 17.92 -1.64 6.37
N GLU A 46 18.75 -1.37 5.36
CA GLU A 46 18.33 -0.83 4.08
C GLU A 46 17.34 -1.75 3.34
N SER A 47 17.61 -3.06 3.34
CA SER A 47 16.73 -4.05 2.72
C SER A 47 15.40 -4.16 3.48
N ALA A 48 15.42 -4.11 4.81
CA ALA A 48 14.21 -4.10 5.63
C ALA A 48 13.35 -2.85 5.38
N LEU A 49 13.98 -1.68 5.26
CA LEU A 49 13.29 -0.42 4.94
C LEU A 49 12.64 -0.46 3.57
N LEU A 50 13.34 -0.96 2.55
CA LEU A 50 12.79 -1.09 1.20
C LEU A 50 11.63 -2.08 1.15
N PHE A 51 11.77 -3.23 1.82
CA PHE A 51 10.72 -4.25 1.85
C PHE A 51 9.45 -3.75 2.55
N ASN A 52 9.59 -3.18 3.75
CA ASN A 52 8.47 -2.60 4.48
C ASN A 52 7.85 -1.43 3.72
N GLY A 53 8.70 -0.57 3.17
CA GLY A 53 8.29 0.56 2.36
C GLY A 53 7.49 0.15 1.13
N PHE A 54 7.89 -0.94 0.45
CA PHE A 54 7.14 -1.50 -0.66
C PHE A 54 5.75 -1.98 -0.24
N ILE A 55 5.63 -2.68 0.89
CA ILE A 55 4.35 -3.15 1.42
C ILE A 55 3.40 -1.97 1.70
N PHE A 56 3.90 -0.93 2.37
CA PHE A 56 3.10 0.26 2.68
C PHE A 56 2.72 1.04 1.43
N ALA A 57 3.65 1.24 0.50
CA ALA A 57 3.39 1.89 -0.77
C ALA A 57 2.36 1.10 -1.59
N TYR A 58 2.50 -0.23 -1.63
CA TYR A 58 1.55 -1.13 -2.28
C TYR A 58 0.16 -0.98 -1.70
N LEU A 59 0.00 -1.05 -0.38
CA LEU A 59 -1.30 -0.84 0.27
C LEU A 59 -1.91 0.51 -0.08
N PHE A 60 -1.11 1.58 0.01
CA PHE A 60 -1.55 2.94 -0.29
C PHE A 60 -2.03 3.08 -1.74
N PHE A 61 -1.19 2.72 -2.72
CA PHE A 61 -1.53 2.85 -4.14
C PHE A 61 -2.60 1.87 -4.56
N PHE A 62 -2.62 0.66 -3.99
CA PHE A 62 -3.68 -0.31 -4.23
C PHE A 62 -5.04 0.29 -3.89
N ILE A 63 -5.20 0.81 -2.68
CA ILE A 63 -6.44 1.44 -2.24
C ILE A 63 -6.73 2.68 -3.09
N LEU A 64 -5.75 3.56 -3.31
CA LEU A 64 -5.94 4.78 -4.08
C LEU A 64 -6.43 4.49 -5.51
N ILE A 65 -5.72 3.65 -6.26
CA ILE A 65 -5.97 3.39 -7.68
C ILE A 65 -7.23 2.54 -7.87
N PHE A 66 -7.41 1.47 -7.09
CA PHE A 66 -8.62 0.65 -7.22
C PHE A 66 -9.84 1.39 -6.72
N GLN A 67 -9.75 2.20 -5.66
CA GLN A 67 -10.86 3.03 -5.25
C GLN A 67 -11.14 4.11 -6.30
N LEU A 68 -10.14 4.68 -6.97
CA LEU A 68 -10.29 5.71 -8.01
C LEU A 68 -10.89 5.17 -9.32
N PHE A 69 -10.56 3.96 -9.74
CA PHE A 69 -10.95 3.42 -11.06
C PHE A 69 -11.83 2.16 -11.03
N ASN A 70 -11.99 1.50 -9.88
CA ASN A 70 -12.77 0.28 -9.75
C ASN A 70 -13.45 0.06 -8.37
N LYS A 71 -14.48 0.88 -8.10
CA LYS A 71 -15.17 1.01 -6.80
C LYS A 71 -15.83 -0.25 -6.22
N ARG A 72 -16.10 -1.29 -7.04
CA ARG A 72 -16.91 -2.47 -6.66
C ARG A 72 -16.20 -3.80 -6.84
N ASN A 73 -14.87 -3.79 -6.84
CA ASN A 73 -14.13 -5.01 -7.13
C ASN A 73 -13.96 -5.87 -5.87
N LYS A 74 -14.64 -7.01 -5.81
CA LYS A 74 -14.47 -8.02 -4.73
C LYS A 74 -13.01 -8.47 -4.58
N TRP A 75 -12.22 -8.34 -5.64
CA TRP A 75 -10.79 -8.63 -5.67
C TRP A 75 -9.95 -7.71 -4.79
N ILE A 76 -10.49 -6.57 -4.32
CA ILE A 76 -9.81 -5.69 -3.35
C ILE A 76 -9.42 -6.46 -2.09
N PHE A 77 -10.32 -7.30 -1.58
CA PHE A 77 -10.04 -8.09 -0.37
C PHE A 77 -8.99 -9.19 -0.61
N VAL A 78 -9.03 -9.84 -1.77
CA VAL A 78 -8.07 -10.90 -2.12
C VAL A 78 -6.67 -10.33 -2.33
N LEU A 79 -6.56 -9.18 -2.98
CA LEU A 79 -5.27 -8.55 -3.29
C LEU A 79 -4.66 -7.79 -2.10
N LEU A 80 -5.46 -7.46 -1.09
CA LEU A 80 -5.01 -6.94 0.20
C LEU A 80 -4.60 -8.03 1.18
N LEU A 81 -5.03 -9.29 0.96
CA LEU A 81 -4.76 -10.41 1.86
C LEU A 81 -3.28 -10.60 2.22
N PRO A 82 -2.30 -10.49 1.29
CA PRO A 82 -0.89 -10.64 1.64
C PRO A 82 -0.42 -9.55 2.60
N VAL A 83 -0.93 -8.33 2.42
CA VAL A 83 -0.60 -7.21 3.29
C VAL A 83 -1.24 -7.41 4.66
N ILE A 84 -2.50 -7.82 4.72
CA ILE A 84 -3.21 -8.07 5.98
C ILE A 84 -2.48 -9.13 6.82
N ILE A 85 -2.01 -10.22 6.19
CA ILE A 85 -1.24 -11.26 6.89
C ILE A 85 0.06 -10.69 7.48
N LEU A 86 0.79 -9.87 6.73
CA LEU A 86 2.01 -9.22 7.19
C LEU A 86 1.76 -8.24 8.35
N LEU A 87 0.60 -7.57 8.36
CA LEU A 87 0.21 -6.65 9.43
C LEU A 87 -0.22 -7.34 10.72
N VAL A 88 -0.73 -8.58 10.64
CA VAL A 88 -1.07 -9.39 11.83
C VAL A 88 0.19 -9.91 12.54
N ILE A 89 1.38 -9.82 11.93
CA ILE A 89 2.63 -10.20 12.60
C ILE A 89 3.14 -9.05 13.48
N ASP A 90 2.84 -7.80 13.13
CA ASP A 90 3.26 -6.62 13.88
C ASP A 90 2.05 -5.79 14.36
N TRP A 91 1.43 -6.27 15.44
CA TRP A 91 0.23 -5.67 16.02
C TRP A 91 0.47 -4.26 16.54
N ILE A 92 1.71 -3.96 16.96
CA ILE A 92 2.06 -2.66 17.53
C ILE A 92 1.95 -1.60 16.45
N HIS A 93 2.31 -1.88 15.21
CA HIS A 93 2.37 -0.90 14.12
C HIS A 93 1.18 -0.96 13.15
N ILE A 94 0.10 -1.66 13.52
CA ILE A 94 -1.09 -1.81 12.68
C ILE A 94 -1.80 -0.48 12.37
N TYR A 95 -1.62 0.54 13.21
CA TYR A 95 -2.24 1.86 13.04
C TYR A 95 -1.73 2.57 11.77
N LEU A 96 -0.46 2.42 11.43
CA LEU A 96 0.19 3.13 10.32
C LEU A 96 -0.38 2.75 8.93
N PRO A 97 -0.54 1.46 8.59
CA PRO A 97 -1.23 1.04 7.37
C PRO A 97 -2.72 1.39 7.38
N ILE A 98 -3.39 1.41 8.53
CA ILE A 98 -4.78 1.89 8.63
C ILE A 98 -4.86 3.38 8.26
N ILE A 99 -3.97 4.20 8.83
CA ILE A 99 -3.91 5.65 8.52
C ILE A 99 -3.62 5.85 7.02
N LEU A 100 -2.65 5.13 6.47
CA LEU A 100 -2.33 5.18 5.03
C LEU A 100 -3.53 4.76 4.16
N ALA A 101 -4.26 3.71 4.54
CA ALA A 101 -5.48 3.29 3.86
C ALA A 101 -6.54 4.39 3.86
N LEU A 102 -6.76 5.04 5.00
CA LEU A 102 -7.73 6.13 5.14
C LEU A 102 -7.33 7.35 4.31
N ILE A 103 -6.04 7.72 4.31
CA ILE A 103 -5.52 8.81 3.48
C ILE A 103 -5.72 8.47 1.99
N ALA A 104 -5.35 7.27 1.55
CA ALA A 104 -5.53 6.82 0.17
C ALA A 104 -7.01 6.86 -0.24
N LEU A 105 -7.91 6.42 0.63
CA LEU A 105 -9.35 6.42 0.39
C LEU A 105 -9.90 7.85 0.31
N GLY A 106 -9.50 8.74 1.22
CA GLY A 106 -9.87 10.15 1.21
C GLY A 106 -9.40 10.85 -0.07
N LEU A 107 -8.14 10.64 -0.46
CA LEU A 107 -7.59 11.14 -1.72
C LEU A 107 -8.35 10.61 -2.94
N ALA A 108 -8.67 9.31 -2.98
CA ALA A 108 -9.45 8.74 -4.06
C ALA A 108 -10.84 9.39 -4.18
N ILE A 109 -11.53 9.62 -3.06
CA ILE A 109 -12.84 10.29 -3.04
C ILE A 109 -12.71 11.73 -3.55
N LEU A 110 -11.72 12.48 -3.08
CA LEU A 110 -11.47 13.86 -3.50
C LEU A 110 -11.16 13.93 -5.01
N LEU A 111 -10.24 13.10 -5.49
CA LEU A 111 -9.87 13.05 -6.91
C LEU A 111 -11.08 12.68 -7.79
N ARG A 112 -11.89 11.70 -7.38
CA ARG A 112 -13.15 11.39 -8.09
C ARG A 112 -14.08 12.58 -8.19
N LYS A 113 -14.21 13.35 -7.11
CA LYS A 113 -15.08 14.55 -7.06
C LYS A 113 -14.55 15.66 -7.96
N ILE A 114 -13.24 15.93 -7.92
CA ILE A 114 -12.59 16.98 -8.72
C ILE A 114 -12.63 16.63 -10.20
N PHE A 115 -12.24 15.42 -10.57
CA PHE A 115 -12.12 14.99 -11.96
C PHE A 115 -13.39 14.35 -12.52
N LYS A 116 -14.49 14.33 -11.75
CA LYS A 116 -15.79 13.72 -12.12
C LYS A 116 -15.66 12.26 -12.62
N ILE A 117 -14.77 11.49 -12.00
CA ILE A 117 -14.52 10.08 -12.35
C ILE A 117 -15.67 9.23 -11.79
N LYS A 118 -16.45 8.62 -12.71
CA LYS A 118 -17.62 7.78 -12.38
C LYS A 118 -17.24 6.49 -11.66
#